data_AF-A0AAF0P7G5-F1
#
_entry.id   AF-A0AAF0P7G5-F1
#
_cell.length_a   1.000
_cell.length_b   1.000
_cell.length_c   1.000
_cell.angle_alpha   90.00
_cell.angle_beta   90.00
_cell.angle_gamma   90.00
#
_symmetry.space_group_name_H-M   'P 1'
#
loop_
_entity.id
_entity.type
_entity.pdbx_description
1 polymer ?
#
loop_
_entity_poly.entity_id
_entity_poly.type
_entity_poly.pdbx_seq_one_letter_code
_entity_poly.pdbx_strand_id
1 'polypeptide(L)'
;VRLSGSLVVLCPDVMFFVDEAPAMARQDWLEVASRWAIQDVWPHDGGKLEFTCKELGIECVNIMKMVSSFLVPPCCREALRYELGLVQECGEELGAYVELQAGSLLGAVKTDGILPWDFDMDVLGDCKYKKDWMEKGMECMSRKGCSSVHIAGSYWMTTCNVSFVDVSCKQDQLMLLPPEYRNVPTRVNYSGRMIFVPPNPALVARNTYGPEYLRHEVHWRYTGKDKGVWNRCSAPGFHACLE
;
A
#
# COMPACT_ATOMS: atom_id res chain seq x y z
N VAL A 1 -24.33 5.16 -1.87
CA VAL A 1 -23.58 4.54 -2.99
C VAL A 1 -24.36 3.34 -3.49
N ARG A 2 -24.85 3.35 -4.73
CA ARG A 2 -25.52 2.19 -5.34
C ARG A 2 -24.63 1.69 -6.47
N LEU A 3 -24.15 0.45 -6.37
CA LEU A 3 -23.23 -0.16 -7.33
C LEU A 3 -23.95 -0.86 -8.51
N SER A 4 -25.28 -0.92 -8.50
CA SER A 4 -26.08 -1.64 -9.51
C SER A 4 -26.53 -0.78 -10.70
N GLY A 5 -25.77 0.26 -11.07
CA GLY A 5 -25.89 0.94 -12.37
C GLY A 5 -27.30 1.37 -12.81
N SER A 6 -28.14 1.85 -11.89
CA SER A 6 -29.45 2.38 -12.28
C SER A 6 -29.29 3.82 -12.77
N LEU A 7 -29.62 4.06 -14.04
CA LEU A 7 -29.69 5.40 -14.61
C LEU A 7 -30.84 6.16 -13.94
N VAL A 8 -30.52 7.17 -13.13
CA VAL A 8 -31.52 8.08 -12.59
C VAL A 8 -31.74 9.17 -13.63
N VAL A 9 -32.90 9.17 -14.27
CA VAL A 9 -33.35 10.29 -15.10
C VAL A 9 -33.91 11.34 -14.16
N LEU A 10 -33.18 12.44 -14.00
CA LEU A 10 -33.71 13.67 -13.41
C LEU A 10 -34.52 14.36 -14.51
N CYS A 11 -35.85 14.39 -14.39
CA CYS A 11 -36.70 15.16 -15.30
C CYS A 11 -36.70 16.64 -14.87
N PRO A 12 -36.06 17.56 -15.61
CA PRO A 12 -36.01 18.98 -15.26
C PRO A 12 -37.40 19.64 -15.32
N ASP A 13 -38.35 19.08 -16.05
CA ASP A 13 -39.72 19.61 -16.15
C ASP A 13 -40.60 19.30 -14.92
N VAL A 14 -40.08 18.55 -13.95
CA VAL A 14 -40.74 18.24 -12.66
C VAL A 14 -39.96 18.87 -11.49
N MET A 15 -39.19 19.94 -11.76
CA MET A 15 -38.45 20.68 -10.73
C MET A 15 -39.41 21.16 -9.64
N PHE A 16 -39.40 20.45 -8.52
CA PHE A 16 -39.89 20.98 -7.25
C PHE A 16 -39.11 22.26 -6.96
N PHE A 17 -39.78 23.26 -6.39
CA PHE A 17 -39.07 24.35 -5.73
C PHE A 17 -38.24 23.73 -4.60
N VAL A 18 -36.94 23.60 -4.85
CA VAL A 18 -35.97 23.27 -3.82
C VAL A 18 -35.58 24.61 -3.18
N ASP A 19 -35.86 24.73 -1.88
CA ASP A 19 -35.14 25.70 -1.05
C ASP A 19 -33.63 25.48 -1.19
N GLU A 20 -32.82 26.44 -0.75
CA GLU A 20 -31.35 26.32 -0.71
C GLU A 20 -30.95 24.91 -0.27
N ALA A 21 -30.09 24.25 -1.05
CA ALA A 21 -29.68 22.88 -0.78
C ALA A 21 -29.21 22.79 0.69
N PRO A 22 -29.72 21.84 1.49
CA PRO A 22 -29.36 21.76 2.89
C PRO A 22 -27.84 21.59 2.99
N ALA A 23 -27.19 22.52 3.67
CA ALA A 23 -25.78 22.41 4.00
C ALA A 23 -25.61 21.20 4.92
N MET A 24 -25.24 20.05 4.34
CA MET A 24 -25.01 18.84 5.12
C MET A 24 -23.70 18.99 5.89
N ALA A 25 -23.79 18.91 7.21
CA ALA A 25 -22.64 18.97 8.07
C ALA A 25 -21.81 17.68 7.94
N ARG A 26 -20.54 17.75 8.37
CA ARG A 26 -19.65 16.58 8.43
C ARG A 26 -20.28 15.40 9.21
N GLN A 27 -21.07 15.69 10.24
CA GLN A 27 -21.74 14.68 11.05
C GLN A 27 -22.83 13.92 10.28
N ASP A 28 -23.54 14.58 9.36
CA ASP A 28 -24.55 13.95 8.51
C ASP A 28 -23.89 12.96 7.53
N TRP A 29 -22.69 13.32 7.04
CA TRP A 29 -21.89 12.45 6.20
C TRP A 29 -21.25 11.29 6.96
N LEU A 30 -20.96 11.44 8.26
CA LEU A 30 -20.31 10.39 9.05
C LEU A 30 -21.13 9.10 9.07
N GLU A 31 -22.46 9.17 9.20
CA GLU A 31 -23.31 7.97 9.20
C GLU A 31 -23.18 7.19 7.88
N VAL A 32 -23.24 7.89 6.75
CA VAL A 32 -23.07 7.30 5.42
C VAL A 32 -21.65 6.78 5.24
N ALA A 33 -20.65 7.56 5.65
CA ALA A 33 -19.25 7.23 5.55
C ALA A 33 -18.90 5.97 6.34
N SER A 34 -19.36 5.86 7.60
CA SER A 34 -19.13 4.68 8.45
C SER A 34 -19.81 3.44 7.88
N ARG A 35 -21.05 3.56 7.38
CA ARG A 35 -21.77 2.41 6.78
C ARG A 35 -21.07 1.86 5.54
N TRP A 36 -20.41 2.71 4.78
CA TRP A 36 -19.75 2.36 3.53
C TRP A 36 -18.23 2.40 3.62
N ALA A 37 -17.62 2.51 4.80
CA ALA A 37 -16.17 2.67 4.97
C ALA A 37 -15.52 3.73 4.04
N ILE A 38 -16.21 4.86 3.81
CA ILE A 38 -15.74 5.94 2.94
C ILE A 38 -14.90 6.92 3.75
N GLN A 39 -13.63 7.09 3.39
CA GLN A 39 -12.73 8.01 4.09
C GLN A 39 -12.82 9.44 3.63
N ASP A 40 -13.06 9.66 2.34
CA ASP A 40 -13.10 11.00 1.77
C ASP A 40 -14.43 11.24 1.07
N VAL A 41 -15.07 12.35 1.41
CA VAL A 41 -16.27 12.85 0.72
C VAL A 41 -15.97 14.24 0.18
N TRP A 42 -16.32 14.47 -1.08
CA TRP A 42 -16.30 15.80 -1.72
C TRP A 42 -17.73 16.23 -2.00
N PRO A 43 -18.37 17.00 -1.09
CA PRO A 43 -19.68 17.55 -1.35
C PRO A 43 -19.61 18.63 -2.45
N HIS A 44 -20.77 18.99 -2.99
CA HIS A 44 -20.89 19.95 -4.10
C HIS A 44 -20.41 21.37 -3.72
N ASP A 45 -20.42 21.73 -2.44
CA ASP A 45 -19.93 23.01 -1.93
C ASP A 45 -18.39 23.14 -2.01
N GLY A 46 -17.69 22.10 -2.45
CA GLY A 46 -16.25 22.09 -2.71
C GLY A 46 -15.39 21.77 -1.49
N GLY A 47 -15.97 21.53 -0.32
CA GLY A 47 -15.23 21.06 0.85
C GLY A 47 -14.70 19.64 0.67
N LYS A 48 -13.55 19.31 1.26
CA LYS A 48 -13.16 17.90 1.47
C LYS A 48 -13.50 17.52 2.91
N LEU A 49 -14.29 16.47 3.09
CA LEU A 49 -14.56 15.87 4.39
C LEU A 49 -13.75 14.58 4.50
N GLU A 50 -12.77 14.59 5.41
CA GLU A 50 -11.91 13.43 5.69
C GLU A 50 -12.36 12.77 6.99
N PHE A 51 -12.42 11.44 6.99
CA PHE A 51 -12.77 10.60 8.13
C PHE A 51 -11.62 9.65 8.45
N THR A 52 -11.26 9.59 9.72
CA THR A 52 -10.24 8.68 10.22
C THR A 52 -10.76 7.25 10.31
N CYS A 53 -9.85 6.27 10.26
CA CYS A 53 -10.17 4.86 10.56
C CYS A 53 -10.99 4.72 11.86
N LYS A 54 -10.61 5.47 12.91
CA LYS A 54 -11.30 5.44 14.21
C LYS A 54 -12.76 5.90 14.11
N GLU A 55 -13.03 6.96 13.37
CA GLU A 55 -14.40 7.48 13.17
C GLU A 55 -15.27 6.52 12.36
N LEU A 56 -14.66 5.82 11.41
CA LEU A 56 -15.33 4.83 10.57
C LEU A 56 -15.44 3.44 11.21
N GLY A 57 -14.85 3.24 12.39
CA GLY A 57 -14.78 1.92 13.03
C GLY A 57 -13.94 0.90 12.25
N ILE A 58 -12.96 1.38 11.47
CA ILE A 58 -12.04 0.54 10.70
C ILE A 58 -10.83 0.22 11.58
N GLU A 59 -10.59 -1.07 11.81
CA GLU A 59 -9.39 -1.56 12.47
C GLU A 59 -8.39 -2.08 11.43
N CYS A 60 -7.18 -1.54 11.43
CA CYS A 60 -6.10 -1.96 10.52
C CYS A 60 -5.37 -3.21 11.03
N VAL A 61 -6.13 -4.26 11.33
CA VAL A 61 -5.61 -5.54 11.81
C VAL A 61 -5.95 -6.65 10.83
N ASN A 62 -5.10 -7.67 10.74
CA ASN A 62 -5.30 -8.81 9.84
C ASN A 62 -5.49 -8.40 8.36
N ILE A 63 -4.80 -7.36 7.88
CA ILE A 63 -4.91 -6.84 6.50
C ILE A 63 -4.73 -7.97 5.47
N MET A 64 -3.85 -8.93 5.78
CA MET A 64 -3.73 -10.18 5.03
C MET A 64 -5.11 -10.75 4.66
N LYS A 65 -5.99 -11.05 5.62
CA LYS A 65 -7.32 -11.65 5.34
C LYS A 65 -8.25 -10.77 4.50
N MET A 66 -8.03 -9.46 4.47
CA MET A 66 -8.85 -8.50 3.74
C MET A 66 -8.56 -8.54 2.23
N VAL A 67 -7.28 -8.54 1.86
CA VAL A 67 -6.85 -8.33 0.47
C VAL A 67 -7.23 -9.42 -0.53
N SER A 68 -7.69 -10.58 -0.05
CA SER A 68 -8.18 -11.63 -0.95
C SER A 68 -9.51 -11.27 -1.63
N SER A 69 -10.24 -10.30 -1.08
CA SER A 69 -11.61 -9.97 -1.50
C SER A 69 -11.93 -8.48 -1.46
N PHE A 70 -11.20 -7.68 -0.68
CA PHE A 70 -11.46 -6.26 -0.46
C PHE A 70 -10.21 -5.41 -0.70
N LEU A 71 -10.41 -4.18 -1.16
CA LEU A 71 -9.39 -3.12 -1.12
C LEU A 71 -9.01 -2.79 0.33
N VAL A 72 -7.72 -2.54 0.57
CA VAL A 72 -7.21 -1.99 1.82
C VAL A 72 -7.62 -0.52 1.95
N PRO A 73 -8.29 -0.12 3.05
CA PRO A 73 -8.66 1.26 3.29
C PRO A 73 -7.45 2.20 3.25
N PRO A 74 -7.55 3.40 2.64
CA PRO A 74 -6.50 4.41 2.66
C PRO A 74 -5.80 4.61 4.01
N CYS A 75 -6.51 4.70 5.15
CA CYS A 75 -5.88 4.84 6.47
C CYS A 75 -5.02 3.63 6.88
N CYS A 76 -5.38 2.43 6.46
CA CYS A 76 -4.55 1.24 6.70
C CYS A 76 -3.32 1.20 5.80
N ARG A 77 -3.43 1.72 4.56
CA ARG A 77 -2.26 1.91 3.69
C ARG A 77 -1.28 2.94 4.24
N GLU A 78 -1.78 3.99 4.90
CA GLU A 78 -0.91 4.94 5.62
C GLU A 78 -0.14 4.26 6.77
N ALA A 79 -0.77 3.33 7.48
CA ALA A 79 -0.09 2.55 8.51
C ALA A 79 0.99 1.62 7.92
N LEU A 80 0.69 0.93 6.81
CA LEU A 80 1.67 0.12 6.09
C LEU A 80 2.86 0.96 5.61
N ARG A 81 2.59 2.15 5.06
CA ARG A 81 3.61 3.11 4.63
C ARG A 81 4.48 3.58 5.79
N TYR A 82 3.87 3.84 6.95
CA TYR A 82 4.61 4.20 8.15
C TYR A 82 5.60 3.11 8.56
N GLU A 83 5.17 1.84 8.57
CA GLU A 83 6.03 0.70 8.90
C GLU A 83 7.21 0.52 7.94
N LEU A 84 6.96 0.66 6.63
CA LEU A 84 8.03 0.72 5.62
C LEU A 84 9.02 1.87 5.90
N GLY A 85 8.51 3.03 6.33
CA GLY A 85 9.32 4.17 6.72
C GLY A 85 10.27 3.90 7.89
N LEU A 86 9.83 3.09 8.87
CA LEU A 86 10.67 2.67 9.99
C LEU A 86 11.86 1.83 9.51
N VAL A 87 11.63 0.92 8.56
CA VAL A 87 12.68 0.09 7.97
C VAL A 87 13.69 0.94 7.20
N GLN A 88 13.22 1.93 6.43
CA GLN A 88 14.09 2.88 5.72
C GLN A 88 14.99 3.66 6.69
N GLU A 89 14.41 4.18 7.78
CA GLU A 89 15.17 4.92 8.82
C GLU A 89 16.24 4.04 9.46
N CYS A 90 15.91 2.79 9.81
CA CYS A 90 16.90 1.87 10.35
C CYS A 90 17.98 1.50 9.31
N GLY A 91 17.65 1.47 8.02
CA GLY A 91 18.62 1.35 6.92
C GLY A 91 19.61 2.51 6.91
N GLU A 92 19.08 3.73 6.94
CA GLU A 92 19.87 4.96 6.93
C GLU A 92 20.78 5.07 8.17
N GLU A 93 20.31 4.69 9.36
CA GLU A 93 21.14 4.65 10.59
C GLU A 93 22.36 3.73 10.45
N LEU A 94 22.27 2.69 9.62
CA LEU A 94 23.37 1.75 9.34
C LEU A 94 24.24 2.16 8.16
N GLY A 95 23.90 3.26 7.49
CA GLY A 95 24.49 3.62 6.19
C GLY A 95 24.16 2.59 5.10
N ALA A 96 23.10 1.80 5.29
CA ALA A 96 22.64 0.80 4.36
C ALA A 96 21.53 1.38 3.46
N TYR A 97 21.70 1.22 2.16
CA TYR A 97 20.64 1.51 1.19
C TYR A 97 19.64 0.37 1.16
N VAL A 98 18.35 0.70 1.31
CA VAL A 98 17.25 -0.25 1.29
C VAL A 98 16.27 0.18 0.20
N GLU A 99 16.16 -0.58 -0.88
CA GLU A 99 15.25 -0.28 -1.99
C GLU A 99 13.95 -1.07 -1.94
N LEU A 100 12.90 -0.56 -2.59
CA LEU A 100 11.68 -1.35 -2.79
C LEU A 100 11.93 -2.53 -3.71
N GLN A 101 11.28 -3.65 -3.41
CA GLN A 101 11.31 -4.88 -4.18
C GLN A 101 9.89 -5.36 -4.48
N ALA A 102 9.76 -6.28 -5.45
CA ALA A 102 8.56 -7.09 -5.66
C ALA A 102 7.24 -6.27 -5.68
N GLY A 103 6.26 -6.62 -4.85
CA GLY A 103 4.93 -5.99 -4.85
C GLY A 103 5.00 -4.52 -4.48
N SER A 104 5.90 -4.16 -3.57
CA SER A 104 6.16 -2.77 -3.17
C SER A 104 6.74 -1.93 -4.30
N LEU A 105 7.72 -2.46 -5.05
CA LEU A 105 8.27 -1.80 -6.24
C LEU A 105 7.21 -1.66 -7.34
N LEU A 106 6.43 -2.72 -7.57
CA LEU A 106 5.33 -2.68 -8.53
C LEU A 106 4.30 -1.62 -8.15
N GLY A 107 3.98 -1.53 -6.86
CA GLY A 107 3.16 -0.47 -6.29
C GLY A 107 3.66 0.91 -6.68
N ALA A 108 4.96 1.17 -6.50
CA ALA A 108 5.58 2.46 -6.84
C ALA A 108 5.55 2.79 -8.34
N VAL A 109 5.61 1.77 -9.21
CA VAL A 109 5.58 1.95 -10.67
C VAL A 109 4.16 2.16 -11.17
N LYS A 110 3.22 1.38 -10.65
CA LYS A 110 1.83 1.34 -11.11
C LYS A 110 0.96 2.42 -10.46
N THR A 111 1.32 2.79 -9.23
CA THR A 111 0.61 3.74 -8.40
C THR A 111 1.61 4.63 -7.67
N ASP A 112 1.15 5.72 -7.06
CA ASP A 112 2.01 6.55 -6.20
C ASP A 112 2.13 5.97 -4.78
N GLY A 113 2.39 4.65 -4.64
CA GLY A 113 2.43 3.99 -3.34
C GLY A 113 2.16 2.49 -3.28
N ILE A 114 1.58 2.06 -2.16
CA ILE A 114 1.22 0.67 -1.89
C ILE A 114 0.02 0.27 -2.76
N LEU A 115 0.12 -0.90 -3.38
CA LEU A 115 -0.98 -1.48 -4.13
C LEU A 115 -2.21 -1.63 -3.21
N PRO A 116 -3.40 -1.13 -3.62
CA PRO A 116 -4.59 -1.15 -2.77
C PRO A 116 -5.12 -2.55 -2.38
N TRP A 117 -4.55 -3.62 -2.91
CA TRP A 117 -4.92 -5.01 -2.66
C TRP A 117 -3.69 -5.83 -2.20
N ASP A 118 -2.73 -5.14 -1.60
CA ASP A 118 -1.51 -5.73 -1.05
C ASP A 118 -1.44 -5.51 0.45
N PHE A 119 -0.72 -6.37 1.15
CA PHE A 119 -0.74 -6.38 2.62
C PHE A 119 0.62 -6.44 3.26
N ASP A 120 1.65 -6.94 2.57
CA ASP A 120 3.03 -6.90 3.02
C ASP A 120 3.84 -5.89 2.22
N MET A 121 5.06 -5.65 2.68
CA MET A 121 6.02 -4.82 1.96
C MET A 121 7.31 -5.60 1.77
N ASP A 122 7.92 -5.47 0.60
CA ASP A 122 9.18 -6.11 0.27
C ASP A 122 10.25 -5.05 0.04
N VAL A 123 11.38 -5.22 0.70
CA VAL A 123 12.55 -4.37 0.48
C VAL A 123 13.82 -5.19 0.32
N LEU A 124 14.79 -4.61 -0.38
CA LEU A 124 16.06 -5.20 -0.70
C LEU A 124 17.20 -4.32 -0.18
N GLY A 125 18.04 -4.88 0.69
CA GLY A 125 19.31 -4.27 1.10
C GLY A 125 20.51 -4.90 0.40
N ASP A 126 21.69 -4.29 0.55
CA ASP A 126 22.95 -4.91 0.12
C ASP A 126 23.39 -5.99 1.10
N CYS A 127 23.69 -7.20 0.59
CA CYS A 127 24.14 -8.31 1.42
C CYS A 127 25.43 -8.03 2.21
N LYS A 128 26.24 -7.02 1.85
CA LYS A 128 27.39 -6.61 2.68
C LYS A 128 26.96 -6.12 4.08
N TYR A 129 25.77 -5.54 4.20
CA TYR A 129 25.20 -5.09 5.47
C TYR A 129 24.36 -6.16 6.17
N LYS A 130 24.31 -7.39 5.65
CA LYS A 130 23.47 -8.47 6.22
C LYS A 130 23.72 -8.68 7.72
N LYS A 131 25.00 -8.66 8.13
CA LYS A 131 25.37 -8.83 9.55
C LYS A 131 24.95 -7.64 10.40
N ASP A 132 25.27 -6.41 9.96
CA ASP A 132 24.87 -5.19 10.67
C ASP A 132 23.35 -5.07 10.77
N TRP A 133 22.60 -5.49 9.73
CA TRP A 133 21.14 -5.53 9.77
C TRP A 133 20.62 -6.48 10.84
N MET A 134 21.17 -7.70 10.90
CA MET A 134 20.78 -8.70 11.91
C MET A 134 21.08 -8.24 13.35
N GLU A 135 22.15 -7.49 13.56
CA GLU A 135 22.55 -7.07 14.91
C GLU A 135 21.89 -5.74 15.27
N LYS A 136 22.18 -4.68 14.50
CA LYS A 136 21.81 -3.30 14.81
C LYS A 136 20.48 -2.89 14.16
N GLY A 137 20.17 -3.42 12.97
CA GLY A 137 18.90 -3.15 12.29
C GLY A 137 17.72 -3.71 13.08
N MET A 138 17.84 -4.96 13.55
CA MET A 138 16.84 -5.58 14.43
C MET A 138 16.70 -4.85 15.77
N GLU A 139 17.81 -4.38 16.36
CA GLU A 139 17.77 -3.53 17.56
C GLU A 139 17.04 -2.19 17.30
N CYS A 140 17.32 -1.54 16.17
CA CYS A 140 16.62 -0.33 15.74
C CYS A 140 15.12 -0.56 15.58
N MET A 141 14.71 -1.64 14.92
CA MET A 141 13.30 -2.02 14.76
C MET A 141 12.64 -2.32 16.12
N SER A 142 13.35 -2.98 17.03
CA SER A 142 12.88 -3.24 18.39
C SER A 142 12.62 -1.95 19.18
N ARG A 143 13.53 -0.97 19.11
CA ARG A 143 13.32 0.36 19.71
C ARG A 143 12.10 1.09 19.15
N LYS A 144 11.72 0.81 17.90
CA LYS A 144 10.54 1.35 17.22
C LYS A 144 9.26 0.53 17.48
N GLY A 145 9.31 -0.47 18.36
CA GLY A 145 8.16 -1.30 18.74
C GLY A 145 7.84 -2.43 17.78
N CYS A 146 8.76 -2.78 16.88
CA CYS A 146 8.61 -3.89 15.94
C CYS A 146 9.41 -5.12 16.39
N SER A 147 9.04 -6.29 15.89
CA SER A 147 9.75 -7.55 16.09
C SER A 147 10.29 -8.07 14.77
N SER A 148 11.58 -8.35 14.72
CA SER A 148 12.21 -8.95 13.54
C SER A 148 12.58 -10.41 13.81
N VAL A 149 12.39 -11.27 12.81
CA VAL A 149 12.81 -12.68 12.86
C VAL A 149 13.55 -13.06 11.58
N HIS A 150 14.57 -13.89 11.71
CA HIS A 150 15.23 -14.51 10.56
C HIS A 150 14.44 -15.70 10.07
N ILE A 151 14.10 -15.70 8.78
CA ILE A 151 13.62 -16.88 8.10
C ILE A 151 14.81 -17.51 7.37
N ALA A 152 15.29 -18.64 7.90
CA ALA A 152 16.52 -19.29 7.44
C ALA A 152 16.47 -19.58 5.93
N GLY A 153 17.44 -19.03 5.20
CA GLY A 153 17.58 -19.24 3.75
C GLY A 153 16.73 -18.33 2.86
N SER A 154 15.99 -17.36 3.43
CA SER A 154 15.18 -16.43 2.64
C SER A 154 15.45 -14.96 3.00
N TYR A 155 14.78 -14.42 4.02
CA TYR A 155 14.67 -13.00 4.32
C TYR A 155 14.49 -12.77 5.83
N TRP A 156 14.59 -11.51 6.26
CA TRP A 156 14.21 -11.10 7.61
C TRP A 156 12.81 -10.53 7.58
N MET A 157 11.90 -11.13 8.32
CA MET A 157 10.54 -10.61 8.43
C MET A 157 10.49 -9.67 9.63
N THR A 158 10.14 -8.41 9.40
CA THR A 158 9.93 -7.43 10.47
C THR A 158 8.46 -7.14 10.62
N THR A 159 7.85 -7.63 11.69
CA THR A 159 6.44 -7.42 12.02
C THR A 159 6.30 -6.23 12.96
N CYS A 160 5.37 -5.34 12.65
CA CYS A 160 5.05 -4.17 13.45
C CYS A 160 3.57 -4.27 13.91
N ASN A 161 2.81 -3.19 13.81
CA ASN A 161 1.46 -3.08 14.34
C ASN A 161 0.39 -3.63 13.38
N VAL A 162 0.50 -3.31 12.09
CA VAL A 162 -0.52 -3.61 11.08
C VAL A 162 -0.10 -4.72 10.12
N SER A 163 1.20 -4.86 9.83
CA SER A 163 1.71 -5.90 8.95
C SER A 163 3.19 -6.22 9.20
N PHE A 164 3.85 -6.76 8.18
CA PHE A 164 5.25 -7.09 8.16
C PHE A 164 5.94 -6.58 6.88
N VAL A 165 7.23 -6.30 7.02
CA VAL A 165 8.14 -5.96 5.93
C VAL A 165 9.14 -7.12 5.79
N ASP A 166 9.20 -7.71 4.60
CA ASP A 166 10.20 -8.70 4.22
C ASP A 166 11.46 -7.98 3.72
N VAL A 167 12.53 -8.07 4.51
CA VAL A 167 13.84 -7.49 4.19
C VAL A 167 14.73 -8.59 3.63
N SER A 168 14.93 -8.56 2.32
CA SER A 168 15.85 -9.44 1.61
C SER A 168 17.19 -8.75 1.37
N CYS A 169 18.20 -9.49 0.92
CA CYS A 169 19.43 -8.88 0.43
C CYS A 169 19.85 -9.44 -0.94
N LYS A 170 20.50 -8.59 -1.73
CA LYS A 170 21.17 -8.96 -2.99
C LYS A 170 22.52 -8.25 -3.04
N GLN A 171 23.45 -8.74 -3.86
CA GLN A 171 24.66 -7.97 -4.17
C GLN A 171 24.27 -6.62 -4.80
N ASP A 172 25.03 -5.58 -4.44
CA ASP A 172 24.84 -4.20 -4.89
C ASP A 172 24.54 -4.11 -6.40
N GLN A 173 23.30 -3.77 -6.74
CA GLN A 173 22.87 -3.66 -8.13
C GLN A 173 23.47 -2.43 -8.81
N LEU A 174 23.88 -1.40 -8.06
CA LEU A 174 24.49 -0.20 -8.62
C LEU A 174 25.85 -0.50 -9.24
N MET A 175 26.56 -1.52 -8.74
CA MET A 175 27.85 -1.95 -9.31
C MET A 175 27.74 -2.51 -10.74
N LEU A 176 26.53 -2.91 -11.15
CA LEU A 176 26.25 -3.38 -12.53
C LEU A 176 26.05 -2.22 -13.52
N LEU A 177 25.91 -0.99 -13.03
CA LEU A 177 25.73 0.19 -13.88
C LEU A 177 27.07 0.71 -14.44
N PRO A 178 27.02 1.50 -15.54
CA PRO A 178 28.17 2.29 -15.98
C PRO A 178 28.74 3.13 -14.83
N PRO A 179 30.08 3.34 -14.77
CA PRO A 179 30.75 4.02 -13.67
C PRO A 179 30.12 5.34 -13.22
N GLU A 180 29.62 6.13 -14.16
CA GLU A 180 28.98 7.42 -13.95
C GLU A 180 27.64 7.33 -13.20
N TYR A 181 26.99 6.17 -13.17
CA TYR A 181 25.70 5.95 -12.51
C TYR A 181 25.80 5.11 -11.21
N ARG A 182 26.96 4.55 -10.88
CA ARG A 182 27.13 3.68 -9.69
C ARG A 182 26.86 4.39 -8.37
N ASN A 183 26.99 5.72 -8.34
CA ASN A 183 26.78 6.54 -7.14
C ASN A 183 25.52 7.42 -7.25
N VAL A 184 24.62 7.13 -8.19
CA VAL A 184 23.41 7.91 -8.44
C VAL A 184 22.19 7.05 -8.10
N PRO A 185 21.76 7.01 -6.83
CA PRO A 185 20.60 6.21 -6.44
C PRO A 185 19.34 6.73 -7.11
N THR A 186 18.46 5.81 -7.52
CA THR A 186 17.14 6.17 -8.06
C THR A 186 16.16 6.27 -6.90
N ARG A 187 15.33 7.32 -6.89
CA ARG A 187 14.28 7.51 -5.91
C ARG A 187 12.95 7.80 -6.59
N VAL A 188 11.86 7.34 -6.00
CA VAL A 188 10.49 7.63 -6.43
C VAL A 188 9.68 8.15 -5.26
N ASN A 189 8.64 8.91 -5.56
CA ASN A 189 7.62 9.21 -4.58
C ASN A 189 6.83 7.92 -4.28
N TYR A 190 6.67 7.61 -3.01
CA TYR A 190 5.89 6.48 -2.54
C TYR A 190 4.96 6.98 -1.45
N SER A 191 3.79 7.47 -1.88
CA SER A 191 2.78 8.09 -1.02
C SER A 191 3.36 9.22 -0.16
N GLY A 192 4.06 10.15 -0.80
CA GLY A 192 4.61 11.36 -0.17
C GLY A 192 5.98 11.18 0.49
N ARG A 193 6.59 9.98 0.44
CA ARG A 193 7.97 9.74 0.90
C ARG A 193 8.85 9.40 -0.30
N MET A 194 10.02 10.04 -0.40
CA MET A 194 11.03 9.66 -1.39
C MET A 194 11.72 8.38 -0.93
N ILE A 195 11.49 7.28 -1.63
CA ILE A 195 12.06 5.98 -1.31
C ILE A 195 12.98 5.53 -2.43
N PHE A 196 14.05 4.87 -2.02
CA PHE A 196 15.03 4.23 -2.86
C PHE A 196 14.44 3.07 -3.66
N VAL A 197 14.79 2.98 -4.95
CA VAL A 197 14.35 1.93 -5.87
C VAL A 197 15.51 1.52 -6.79
N PRO A 198 15.44 0.33 -7.42
CA PRO A 198 16.43 -0.03 -8.41
C PRO A 198 16.39 0.92 -9.63
N PRO A 199 17.52 1.05 -10.35
CA PRO A 199 17.57 1.76 -11.62
C PRO A 199 16.55 1.19 -12.62
N ASN A 200 15.84 2.07 -13.32
CA ASN A 200 14.76 1.68 -14.24
C ASN A 200 13.71 0.76 -13.56
N PRO A 201 12.98 1.26 -12.54
CA PRO A 201 12.11 0.43 -11.70
C PRO A 201 11.00 -0.26 -12.50
N ALA A 202 10.49 0.38 -13.56
CA ALA A 202 9.49 -0.20 -14.45
C ALA A 202 10.03 -1.40 -15.25
N LEU A 203 11.27 -1.34 -15.73
CA LEU A 203 11.90 -2.47 -16.41
C LEU A 203 12.13 -3.63 -15.42
N VAL A 204 12.58 -3.34 -14.20
CA VAL A 204 12.74 -4.36 -13.16
C VAL A 204 11.41 -5.05 -12.86
N ALA A 205 10.35 -4.28 -12.61
CA ALA A 205 9.01 -4.82 -12.38
C ALA A 205 8.52 -5.68 -13.55
N ARG A 206 8.68 -5.20 -14.80
CA ARG A 206 8.32 -5.97 -16.00
C ARG A 206 9.12 -7.27 -16.14
N ASN A 207 10.41 -7.27 -15.82
CA ASN A 207 11.24 -8.47 -15.89
C ASN A 207 10.89 -9.48 -14.80
N THR A 208 10.41 -9.01 -13.63
CA THR A 208 9.97 -9.87 -12.53
C THR A 208 8.61 -10.51 -12.79
N TYR A 209 7.65 -9.73 -13.27
CA TYR A 209 6.23 -10.15 -13.37
C TYR A 209 5.77 -10.47 -14.79
N GLY A 210 6.58 -10.17 -15.81
CA GLY A 210 6.25 -10.39 -17.21
C GLY A 210 5.54 -9.20 -17.89
N PRO A 211 5.07 -9.37 -19.14
CA PRO A 211 4.52 -8.28 -19.94
C PRO A 211 3.23 -7.69 -19.37
N GLU A 212 2.42 -8.48 -18.67
CA GLU A 212 1.13 -8.06 -18.08
C GLU A 212 1.24 -7.57 -16.63
N TYR A 213 2.43 -7.17 -16.19
CA TYR A 213 2.71 -6.76 -14.80
C TYR A 213 1.82 -5.63 -14.26
N LEU A 214 1.18 -4.85 -15.15
CA LEU A 214 0.24 -3.78 -14.75
C LEU A 214 -1.19 -4.29 -14.50
N ARG A 215 -1.50 -5.56 -14.80
CA ARG A 215 -2.81 -6.13 -14.50
C ARG A 215 -3.09 -6.11 -12.99
N HIS A 216 -4.35 -5.93 -12.61
CA HIS A 216 -4.75 -6.01 -11.22
C HIS A 216 -4.74 -7.48 -10.84
N GLU A 217 -3.78 -7.87 -10.00
CA GLU A 217 -3.55 -9.25 -9.55
C GLU A 217 -3.47 -9.36 -8.02
N VAL A 218 -4.10 -10.37 -7.41
CA VAL A 218 -4.02 -10.63 -5.98
C VAL A 218 -2.64 -11.08 -5.63
N HIS A 219 -2.27 -10.76 -4.40
CA HIS A 219 -1.07 -11.24 -3.80
C HIS A 219 -0.91 -12.77 -3.95
N TRP A 220 0.29 -13.19 -4.37
CA TRP A 220 0.62 -14.57 -4.74
C TRP A 220 0.36 -15.60 -3.63
N ARG A 221 0.36 -15.17 -2.35
CA ARG A 221 0.06 -16.03 -1.19
C ARG A 221 -1.37 -16.59 -1.20
N TYR A 222 -2.30 -16.01 -1.97
CA TYR A 222 -3.70 -16.46 -2.03
C TYR A 222 -3.99 -17.50 -3.10
N THR A 223 -3.32 -17.36 -4.24
CA THR A 223 -3.71 -18.07 -5.46
C THR A 223 -2.57 -18.90 -6.04
N GLY A 224 -1.39 -18.84 -5.42
CA GLY A 224 -0.16 -19.33 -6.02
C GLY A 224 0.29 -18.43 -7.16
N LYS A 225 1.38 -18.78 -7.84
CA LYS A 225 1.95 -17.98 -8.94
C LYS A 225 1.08 -17.96 -10.20
N ASP A 226 0.08 -18.86 -10.31
CA ASP A 226 -0.58 -19.18 -11.58
C ASP A 226 -2.08 -18.83 -11.63
N LYS A 227 -2.66 -18.24 -10.58
CA LYS A 227 -4.08 -17.85 -10.57
C LYS A 227 -4.24 -16.39 -10.16
N GLY A 228 -4.82 -15.57 -11.03
CA GLY A 228 -5.07 -14.15 -10.79
C GLY A 228 -6.55 -13.85 -10.57
N VAL A 229 -7.25 -14.60 -9.70
CA VAL A 229 -8.69 -14.42 -9.44
C VAL A 229 -8.96 -14.21 -7.96
N TRP A 230 -9.82 -13.24 -7.63
CA TRP A 230 -10.09 -12.88 -6.23
C TRP A 230 -11.11 -13.83 -5.62
N ASN A 231 -11.02 -13.96 -4.31
CA ASN A 231 -12.04 -14.65 -3.55
C ASN A 231 -13.31 -13.82 -3.55
N ARG A 232 -14.45 -14.50 -3.59
CA ARG A 232 -15.75 -13.82 -3.50
C ARG A 232 -15.85 -12.96 -2.26
N CYS A 233 -16.47 -11.81 -2.41
CA CYS A 233 -16.65 -10.87 -1.33
C CYS A 233 -17.73 -11.39 -0.37
N SER A 234 -17.47 -11.33 0.94
CA SER A 234 -18.48 -11.72 1.94
C SER A 234 -19.65 -10.73 2.03
N ALA A 235 -19.49 -9.54 1.47
CA ALA A 235 -20.52 -8.49 1.39
C ALA A 235 -20.75 -8.08 -0.08
N PRO A 236 -21.44 -8.89 -0.90
CA PRO A 236 -21.69 -8.57 -2.30
C PRO A 236 -22.30 -7.18 -2.48
N GLY A 237 -21.75 -6.40 -3.42
CA GLY A 237 -22.18 -5.02 -3.65
C GLY A 237 -21.65 -4.01 -2.63
N PHE A 238 -20.67 -4.38 -1.80
CA PHE A 238 -19.87 -3.41 -1.06
C PHE A 238 -18.82 -2.77 -1.98
N HIS A 239 -18.59 -1.46 -1.86
CA HIS A 239 -17.79 -0.70 -2.84
C HIS A 239 -16.31 -1.08 -2.87
N ALA A 240 -15.79 -1.69 -1.80
CA ALA A 240 -14.41 -2.14 -1.72
C ALA A 240 -14.22 -3.59 -2.21
N CYS A 241 -15.29 -4.32 -2.55
CA CYS A 241 -15.16 -5.66 -3.13
C CYS A 241 -14.38 -5.61 -4.43
N LEU A 242 -13.48 -6.58 -4.63
CA LEU A 242 -12.61 -6.62 -5.81
C LEU A 242 -13.11 -7.59 -6.91
N GLU A 243 -14.08 -8.45 -6.62
CA GLU A 243 -14.63 -9.46 -7.55
C GLU A 243 -15.44 -8.87 -8.71
#